data_AF-A0A830HHW0-F1
#
_entry.id   AF-A0A830HHW0-F1
#
_cell.length_a   1.000
_cell.length_b   1.000
_cell.length_c   1.000
_cell.angle_alpha   90.00
_cell.angle_beta   90.00
_cell.angle_gamma   90.00
#
_symmetry.space_group_name_H-M   'P 1'
#
loop_
_entity.id
_entity.type
_entity.pdbx_description
1 polymer ?
#
loop_
_entity_poly.entity_id
_entity_poly.type
_entity_poly.pdbx_seq_one_letter_code
_entity_poly.pdbx_strand_id
1 'polypeptide(L)'
;MVKLEEVEPDNGNGGNDGGNGVGQSATGVFTPMGTTAAQALPTLAIEPRGKLGLPTPPTTNAPMQDKYEYIDAIKAVGNQYFKAGDFDAAGPTYTDAVRAALAFYPDEQGGKNAMLADEKIAPIIAKCYSNSAMAALKVKQPTLARDMCNSGLECRPTGDDKVKLLTRKADAHLALDDADDAVECLQAALAVDPNNVTCKRKLYDAKQALKASRKAEAERSKQLFGGAATTSTPAQGAAAASGGDDDGWWYKSKIEAARKILFDDREERKAFHAFVDVLTEAIKKGWDVHARAACAGAVVAAAQVELKRPKTEDGGGGDDEASENEPVGDHTKVIFYGNLYAKLSHVLERRSVALASGTAIDKDVPSYEVHRLMGRSYFARGELEECSLHYGEFLAQAPRVPTRDEAAAGAGASSSSPAAHAARRSGAQAREQIADVHMQLAFCSDKLRAPTAQAIDHVKAALSYTSVPGHQRTCHENLGRLLRIVGATEEAEEHEAEAASIKVTS
;
A
#
# COMPACT_ATOMS: atom_id res chain seq x y z
N MET A 1 -37.33 0.14 -59.35
CA MET A 1 -36.37 -0.98 -59.37
C MET A 1 -35.65 -0.97 -58.03
N VAL A 2 -36.21 -1.63 -57.00
CA VAL A 2 -35.97 -3.05 -56.61
C VAL A 2 -34.64 -3.14 -55.85
N LYS A 3 -34.51 -3.65 -54.62
CA LYS A 3 -35.44 -4.15 -53.59
C LYS A 3 -34.69 -4.18 -52.26
N LEU A 4 -35.42 -3.97 -51.18
CA LEU A 4 -35.09 -4.37 -49.80
C LEU A 4 -35.14 -5.90 -49.68
N GLU A 5 -34.36 -6.48 -48.77
CA GLU A 5 -34.67 -7.76 -48.15
C GLU A 5 -34.36 -7.69 -46.65
N GLU A 6 -35.44 -7.72 -45.87
CA GLU A 6 -35.52 -8.04 -44.44
C GLU A 6 -35.45 -9.56 -44.27
N VAL A 7 -34.85 -10.07 -43.19
CA VAL A 7 -35.35 -11.25 -42.46
C VAL A 7 -35.07 -11.09 -40.97
N GLU A 8 -36.15 -11.24 -40.21
CA GLU A 8 -36.32 -11.13 -38.76
C GLU A 8 -35.82 -12.36 -37.95
N PRO A 9 -35.84 -12.31 -36.60
CA PRO A 9 -35.15 -13.24 -35.71
C PRO A 9 -36.03 -14.42 -35.25
N ASP A 10 -35.40 -15.54 -34.85
CA ASP A 10 -36.10 -16.65 -34.21
C ASP A 10 -35.86 -16.70 -32.70
N ASN A 11 -36.98 -16.80 -31.98
CA ASN A 11 -37.14 -16.89 -30.54
C ASN A 11 -37.25 -18.38 -30.17
N GLY A 12 -36.42 -18.87 -29.24
CA GLY A 12 -36.46 -20.28 -28.83
C GLY A 12 -36.16 -20.50 -27.36
N ASN A 13 -37.20 -20.41 -26.55
CA ASN A 13 -37.27 -20.61 -25.10
C ASN A 13 -37.21 -22.10 -24.67
N GLY A 14 -36.81 -22.36 -23.42
CA GLY A 14 -37.07 -23.60 -22.66
C GLY A 14 -36.01 -24.71 -22.82
N GLY A 15 -35.62 -25.46 -21.80
CA GLY A 15 -36.16 -25.64 -20.48
C GLY A 15 -35.29 -26.60 -19.65
N ASN A 16 -35.75 -26.75 -18.42
CA ASN A 16 -35.21 -27.47 -17.28
C ASN A 16 -35.31 -29.01 -17.41
N ASP A 17 -34.83 -29.71 -16.38
CA ASP A 17 -34.97 -31.14 -16.03
C ASP A 17 -33.79 -32.02 -16.48
N GLY A 18 -33.11 -32.80 -15.64
CA GLY A 18 -33.51 -33.41 -14.37
C GLY A 18 -33.87 -34.88 -14.60
N GLY A 19 -33.07 -35.80 -14.06
CA GLY A 19 -33.52 -37.17 -13.78
C GLY A 19 -32.98 -38.31 -14.65
N ASN A 20 -32.02 -39.04 -14.08
CA ASN A 20 -32.11 -40.47 -13.75
C ASN A 20 -32.80 -41.46 -14.73
N GLY A 21 -32.12 -42.55 -15.08
CA GLY A 21 -32.82 -43.80 -15.43
C GLY A 21 -32.15 -44.75 -16.43
N VAL A 22 -31.40 -45.71 -15.89
CA VAL A 22 -31.43 -47.16 -16.22
C VAL A 22 -31.50 -47.60 -17.70
N GLY A 23 -30.39 -48.21 -18.14
CA GLY A 23 -30.31 -49.54 -18.78
C GLY A 23 -31.23 -49.91 -19.94
N GLN A 24 -30.64 -50.25 -21.09
CA GLN A 24 -30.56 -51.65 -21.55
C GLN A 24 -29.77 -51.77 -22.86
N SER A 25 -29.18 -52.95 -22.99
CA SER A 25 -28.37 -53.50 -24.07
C SER A 25 -29.06 -53.56 -25.44
N ALA A 26 -28.31 -53.32 -26.51
CA ALA A 26 -28.45 -54.09 -27.75
C ALA A 26 -27.11 -54.15 -28.51
N THR A 27 -26.74 -55.39 -28.80
CA THR A 27 -25.62 -55.90 -29.58
C THR A 27 -25.60 -55.40 -31.02
N GLY A 28 -24.42 -55.17 -31.59
CA GLY A 28 -24.29 -54.90 -33.02
C GLY A 28 -22.88 -54.73 -33.57
N VAL A 29 -22.23 -55.85 -33.85
CA VAL A 29 -21.26 -56.08 -34.95
C VAL A 29 -19.87 -55.44 -34.85
N PHE A 30 -18.92 -56.37 -34.71
CA PHE A 30 -17.47 -56.25 -34.85
C PHE A 30 -17.09 -56.50 -36.32
N THR A 31 -16.38 -55.58 -36.97
CA THR A 31 -15.08 -55.85 -37.63
C THR A 31 -14.42 -54.57 -38.17
N PRO A 32 -13.08 -54.54 -38.25
CA PRO A 32 -12.26 -53.33 -38.38
C PRO A 32 -11.67 -53.17 -39.78
N MET A 33 -11.16 -51.96 -40.10
CA MET A 33 -9.95 -51.69 -40.91
C MET A 33 -9.91 -50.20 -41.27
N GLY A 34 -8.77 -49.55 -41.04
CA GLY A 34 -8.56 -48.17 -41.49
C GLY A 34 -7.47 -47.42 -40.74
N THR A 35 -6.34 -48.06 -40.49
CA THR A 35 -5.11 -47.43 -40.00
C THR A 35 -4.57 -46.51 -41.08
N THR A 36 -4.47 -45.19 -40.83
CA THR A 36 -3.47 -44.35 -41.50
C THR A 36 -3.20 -43.06 -40.72
N ALA A 37 -1.90 -42.86 -40.45
CA ALA A 37 -1.22 -41.61 -40.12
C ALA A 37 -1.55 -40.92 -38.77
N ALA A 38 -1.14 -41.59 -37.68
CA ALA A 38 -0.63 -40.86 -36.53
C ALA A 38 0.63 -40.10 -36.97
N GLN A 39 0.56 -38.76 -37.01
CA GLN A 39 1.76 -37.94 -37.00
C GLN A 39 2.44 -38.15 -35.65
N ALA A 40 3.57 -38.86 -35.67
CA ALA A 40 4.38 -39.13 -34.51
C ALA A 40 4.94 -37.81 -33.96
N LEU A 41 4.41 -37.38 -32.82
CA LEU A 41 5.12 -36.46 -31.94
C LEU A 41 6.36 -37.21 -31.39
N PRO A 42 7.53 -36.56 -31.31
CA PRO A 42 8.74 -37.20 -30.80
C PRO A 42 8.49 -37.66 -29.36
N THR A 43 8.83 -38.92 -29.11
CA THR A 43 8.72 -39.59 -27.82
C THR A 43 9.67 -38.94 -26.81
N LEU A 44 9.19 -37.92 -26.11
CA LEU A 44 9.89 -37.31 -24.98
C LEU A 44 9.77 -38.26 -23.78
N ALA A 45 10.91 -38.68 -23.24
CA ALA A 45 10.96 -39.53 -22.05
C ALA A 45 10.36 -38.76 -20.86
N ILE A 46 9.72 -39.49 -19.95
CA ILE A 46 8.90 -38.93 -18.87
C ILE A 46 9.62 -39.18 -17.54
N GLU A 47 9.90 -38.14 -16.75
CA GLU A 47 10.42 -38.31 -15.38
C GLU A 47 9.29 -38.40 -14.34
N PRO A 48 9.42 -39.25 -13.29
CA PRO A 48 8.34 -39.46 -12.34
C PRO A 48 8.30 -38.42 -11.21
N ARG A 49 7.20 -37.65 -11.16
CA ARG A 49 6.50 -37.28 -9.92
C ARG A 49 4.99 -37.37 -10.19
N GLY A 50 4.31 -38.30 -9.51
CA GLY A 50 2.89 -38.62 -9.74
C GLY A 50 2.65 -39.65 -10.85
N LYS A 51 1.37 -39.94 -11.14
CA LYS A 51 0.95 -40.96 -12.13
C LYS A 51 1.16 -40.54 -13.58
N LEU A 52 1.17 -39.24 -13.83
CA LEU A 52 1.39 -38.59 -15.12
C LEU A 52 2.70 -37.84 -14.99
N GLY A 53 3.80 -38.43 -15.45
CA GLY A 53 5.10 -37.78 -15.28
C GLY A 53 5.24 -36.54 -16.18
N LEU A 54 6.28 -35.75 -15.90
CA LEU A 54 6.54 -34.49 -16.58
C LEU A 54 7.31 -34.72 -17.89
N PRO A 55 7.11 -33.86 -18.91
CA PRO A 55 7.95 -33.89 -20.10
C PRO A 55 9.43 -33.67 -19.72
N THR A 56 10.37 -34.17 -20.54
CA THR A 56 11.79 -33.86 -20.35
C THR A 56 12.11 -32.41 -20.68
N PRO A 57 12.93 -31.72 -19.87
CA PRO A 57 13.34 -30.35 -20.15
C PRO A 57 14.16 -30.28 -21.45
N PRO A 58 13.93 -29.26 -22.29
CA PRO A 58 14.78 -29.02 -23.45
C PRO A 58 16.19 -28.65 -23.00
N THR A 59 17.19 -28.91 -23.85
CA THR A 59 18.58 -28.50 -23.57
C THR A 59 18.67 -26.99 -23.38
N THR A 60 19.66 -26.52 -22.61
CA THR A 60 19.87 -25.09 -22.32
C THR A 60 19.95 -24.21 -23.59
N ASN A 61 20.50 -24.76 -24.67
CA ASN A 61 20.65 -24.11 -25.98
C ASN A 61 19.48 -24.34 -26.95
N ALA A 62 18.40 -24.99 -26.51
CA ALA A 62 17.24 -25.21 -27.37
C ALA A 62 16.61 -23.88 -27.82
N PRO A 63 16.05 -23.83 -29.04
CA PRO A 63 15.33 -22.65 -29.52
C PRO A 63 14.16 -22.31 -28.59
N MET A 64 13.79 -21.01 -28.54
CA MET A 64 12.71 -20.54 -27.67
C MET A 64 11.36 -21.22 -27.96
N GLN A 65 11.14 -21.68 -29.20
CA GLN A 65 9.94 -22.42 -29.57
C GLN A 65 9.79 -23.72 -28.78
N ASP A 66 10.85 -24.54 -28.69
CA ASP A 66 10.85 -25.79 -27.93
C ASP A 66 10.62 -25.53 -26.43
N LYS A 67 11.14 -24.40 -25.93
CA LYS A 67 10.92 -23.94 -24.55
C LYS A 67 9.44 -23.61 -24.31
N TYR A 68 8.77 -22.93 -25.23
CA TYR A 68 7.33 -22.65 -25.12
C TYR A 68 6.49 -23.93 -25.15
N GLU A 69 6.81 -24.87 -26.05
CA GLU A 69 6.13 -26.16 -26.16
C GLU A 69 6.30 -26.99 -24.90
N TYR A 70 7.49 -26.96 -24.31
CA TYR A 70 7.76 -27.60 -23.03
C TYR A 70 6.88 -27.05 -21.89
N ILE A 71 6.77 -25.73 -21.75
CA ILE A 71 5.90 -25.12 -20.72
C ILE A 71 4.43 -25.45 -20.97
N ASP A 72 4.00 -25.46 -22.24
CA ASP A 72 2.63 -25.82 -22.60
C ASP A 72 2.33 -27.29 -22.29
N ALA A 73 3.30 -28.18 -22.49
CA ALA A 73 3.20 -29.60 -22.14
C ALA A 73 3.06 -29.80 -20.62
N ILE A 74 3.84 -29.11 -19.78
CA ILE A 74 3.67 -29.17 -18.32
C ILE A 74 2.26 -28.68 -17.93
N LYS A 75 1.80 -27.56 -18.51
CA LYS A 75 0.44 -27.07 -18.28
C LYS A 75 -0.62 -28.10 -18.68
N ALA A 76 -0.41 -28.83 -19.77
CA ALA A 76 -1.29 -29.91 -20.21
C ALA A 76 -1.35 -31.06 -19.20
N VAL A 77 -0.21 -31.45 -18.60
CA VAL A 77 -0.17 -32.43 -17.49
C VAL A 77 -0.96 -31.92 -16.28
N GLY A 78 -0.78 -30.65 -15.90
CA GLY A 78 -1.57 -30.02 -14.82
C GLY A 78 -3.08 -30.07 -15.10
N ASN A 79 -3.49 -29.83 -16.35
CA ASN A 79 -4.90 -29.95 -16.76
C ASN A 79 -5.42 -31.40 -16.65
N GLN A 80 -4.57 -32.41 -16.85
CA GLN A 80 -4.97 -33.81 -16.68
C GLN A 80 -5.19 -34.14 -15.19
N TYR A 81 -4.28 -33.72 -14.30
CA TYR A 81 -4.49 -33.86 -12.85
C TYR A 81 -5.75 -33.12 -12.39
N PHE A 82 -5.96 -31.90 -12.89
CA PHE A 82 -7.15 -31.11 -12.56
C PHE A 82 -8.45 -31.82 -13.00
N LYS A 83 -8.47 -32.40 -14.20
CA LYS A 83 -9.62 -33.19 -14.70
C LYS A 83 -9.81 -34.49 -13.93
N ALA A 84 -8.74 -35.11 -13.45
CA ALA A 84 -8.78 -36.29 -12.60
C ALA A 84 -9.26 -35.99 -11.17
N GLY A 85 -9.44 -34.71 -10.81
CA GLY A 85 -9.83 -34.27 -9.47
C GLY A 85 -8.67 -34.29 -8.47
N ASP A 86 -7.45 -34.53 -8.93
CA ASP A 86 -6.24 -34.52 -8.10
C ASP A 86 -5.69 -33.09 -8.04
N PHE A 87 -6.34 -32.25 -7.23
CA PHE A 87 -5.99 -30.84 -7.10
C PHE A 87 -4.66 -30.62 -6.37
N ASP A 88 -4.30 -31.55 -5.48
CA ASP A 88 -3.04 -31.55 -4.75
C ASP A 88 -1.83 -31.74 -5.67
N ALA A 89 -1.98 -32.55 -6.73
CA ALA A 89 -0.97 -32.65 -7.79
C ALA A 89 -1.08 -31.55 -8.85
N ALA A 90 -2.30 -31.11 -9.19
CA ALA A 90 -2.54 -30.13 -10.25
C ALA A 90 -1.91 -28.76 -9.95
N GLY A 91 -2.15 -28.21 -8.76
CA GLY A 91 -1.64 -26.90 -8.34
C GLY A 91 -0.11 -26.79 -8.48
N PRO A 92 0.66 -27.67 -7.82
CA PRO A 92 2.12 -27.71 -7.94
C PRO A 92 2.61 -27.88 -9.37
N THR A 93 1.95 -28.73 -10.17
CA THR A 93 2.32 -28.94 -11.58
C THR A 93 2.24 -27.64 -12.40
N TYR A 94 1.22 -26.80 -12.17
CA TYR A 94 1.16 -25.49 -12.82
C TYR A 94 2.27 -24.55 -12.33
N THR A 95 2.63 -24.59 -11.05
CA THR A 95 3.75 -23.78 -10.52
C THR A 95 5.10 -24.26 -11.04
N ASP A 96 5.25 -25.55 -11.31
CA ASP A 96 6.45 -26.10 -11.95
C ASP A 96 6.59 -25.59 -13.39
N ALA A 97 5.48 -25.43 -14.13
CA ALA A 97 5.49 -24.77 -15.44
C ALA A 97 6.01 -23.33 -15.34
N VAL A 98 5.62 -22.59 -14.29
CA VAL A 98 6.12 -21.23 -14.06
C VAL A 98 7.61 -21.22 -13.69
N ARG A 99 8.04 -22.14 -12.81
CA ARG A 99 9.44 -22.25 -12.41
C ARG A 99 10.33 -22.63 -13.61
N ALA A 100 9.88 -23.56 -14.43
CA ALA A 100 10.55 -23.95 -15.66
C ALA A 100 10.66 -22.78 -16.64
N ALA A 101 9.59 -21.98 -16.78
CA ALA A 101 9.64 -20.78 -17.62
C ALA A 101 10.68 -19.79 -17.09
N LEU A 102 10.68 -19.50 -15.78
CA LEU A 102 11.64 -18.58 -15.19
C LEU A 102 13.10 -19.03 -15.39
N ALA A 103 13.36 -20.34 -15.33
CA ALA A 103 14.70 -20.89 -15.58
C ALA A 103 15.22 -20.63 -17.00
N PHE A 104 14.34 -20.35 -17.97
CA PHE A 104 14.73 -20.00 -19.34
C PHE A 104 15.08 -18.52 -19.54
N TYR A 105 14.82 -17.67 -18.54
CA TYR A 105 15.15 -16.24 -18.56
C TYR A 105 16.14 -15.94 -17.42
N PRO A 106 17.46 -16.04 -17.67
CA PRO A 106 18.46 -15.73 -16.65
C PRO A 106 18.42 -14.24 -16.26
N ASP A 107 18.86 -13.91 -15.05
CA ASP A 107 18.79 -12.54 -14.51
C ASP A 107 19.57 -11.53 -15.37
N GLU A 108 20.67 -11.95 -15.99
CA GLU A 108 21.46 -11.13 -16.93
C GLU A 108 20.64 -10.67 -18.15
N GLN A 109 19.59 -11.40 -18.51
CA GLN A 109 18.67 -11.08 -19.61
C GLN A 109 17.38 -10.41 -19.12
N GLY A 110 17.33 -9.99 -17.85
CA GLY A 110 16.17 -9.33 -17.24
C GLY A 110 15.26 -10.27 -16.44
N GLY A 111 15.61 -11.56 -16.31
CA GLY A 111 14.98 -12.49 -15.39
C GLY A 111 13.45 -12.57 -15.54
N LYS A 112 12.75 -12.49 -14.40
CA LYS A 112 11.28 -12.46 -14.34
C LYS A 112 10.68 -11.36 -15.22
N ASN A 113 11.29 -10.17 -15.29
CA ASN A 113 10.74 -9.06 -16.09
C ASN A 113 10.78 -9.37 -17.60
N ALA A 114 11.83 -10.05 -18.07
CA ALA A 114 11.94 -10.48 -19.45
C ALA A 114 10.91 -11.58 -19.79
N MET A 115 10.70 -12.54 -18.86
CA MET A 115 9.64 -13.55 -19.00
C MET A 115 8.25 -12.91 -19.08
N LEU A 116 7.96 -11.89 -18.27
CA LEU A 116 6.67 -11.19 -18.29
C LEU A 116 6.48 -10.29 -19.52
N ALA A 117 7.57 -9.85 -20.15
CA ALA A 117 7.54 -9.03 -21.36
C ALA A 117 7.41 -9.86 -22.65
N ASP A 118 7.68 -11.16 -22.59
CA ASP A 118 7.56 -12.06 -23.74
C ASP A 118 6.09 -12.39 -24.03
N GLU A 119 5.62 -11.90 -25.18
CA GLU A 119 4.22 -11.98 -25.63
C GLU A 119 3.71 -13.42 -25.83
N LYS A 120 4.61 -14.40 -26.01
CA LYS A 120 4.23 -15.80 -26.21
C LYS A 120 4.12 -16.55 -24.89
N ILE A 121 5.08 -16.34 -23.98
CA ILE A 121 5.10 -17.07 -22.71
C ILE A 121 4.18 -16.45 -21.67
N ALA A 122 4.08 -15.12 -21.58
CA ALA A 122 3.32 -14.44 -20.53
C ALA A 122 1.84 -14.86 -20.48
N PRO A 123 1.11 -15.04 -21.61
CA PRO A 123 -0.24 -15.58 -21.59
C PRO A 123 -0.33 -17.03 -21.11
N ILE A 124 0.68 -17.87 -21.38
CA ILE A 124 0.74 -19.25 -20.90
C ILE A 124 0.90 -19.26 -19.37
N ILE A 125 1.78 -18.41 -18.85
CA ILE A 125 2.02 -18.26 -17.42
C ILE A 125 0.81 -17.69 -16.68
N ALA A 126 0.12 -16.69 -17.24
CA ALA A 126 -1.13 -16.19 -16.69
C ALA A 126 -2.17 -17.31 -16.53
N LYS A 127 -2.26 -18.22 -17.52
CA LYS A 127 -3.16 -19.40 -17.47
C LYS A 127 -2.71 -20.40 -16.40
N CYS A 128 -1.40 -20.65 -16.26
CA CYS A 128 -0.86 -21.51 -15.20
C CYS A 128 -1.20 -20.97 -13.81
N TYR A 129 -0.95 -19.69 -13.55
CA TYR A 129 -1.33 -19.04 -12.29
C TYR A 129 -2.84 -19.07 -12.05
N SER A 130 -3.64 -18.78 -13.07
CA SER A 130 -5.09 -18.85 -12.97
C SER A 130 -5.53 -20.26 -12.56
N ASN A 131 -5.03 -21.31 -13.23
CA ASN A 131 -5.41 -22.69 -12.94
C ASN A 131 -4.89 -23.19 -11.59
N SER A 132 -3.69 -22.77 -11.19
CA SER A 132 -3.17 -23.00 -9.85
C SER A 132 -4.07 -22.38 -8.77
N ALA A 133 -4.50 -21.13 -8.97
CA ALA A 133 -5.44 -20.47 -8.06
C ALA A 133 -6.77 -21.23 -7.94
N MET A 134 -7.29 -21.76 -9.06
CA MET A 134 -8.49 -22.59 -9.02
C MET A 134 -8.27 -23.91 -8.26
N ALA A 135 -7.12 -24.57 -8.43
CA ALA A 135 -6.79 -25.76 -7.66
C ALA A 135 -6.69 -25.45 -6.16
N ALA A 136 -6.03 -24.34 -5.80
CA ALA A 136 -5.95 -23.84 -4.42
C ALA A 136 -7.32 -23.56 -3.79
N LEU A 137 -8.26 -22.96 -4.55
CA LEU A 137 -9.64 -22.78 -4.09
C LEU A 137 -10.36 -24.11 -3.85
N LYS A 138 -10.10 -25.15 -4.67
CA LYS A 138 -10.69 -26.49 -4.50
C LYS A 138 -10.18 -27.21 -3.26
N VAL A 139 -8.91 -27.04 -2.90
CA VAL A 139 -8.31 -27.58 -1.67
C VAL A 139 -8.50 -26.68 -0.44
N LYS A 140 -9.34 -25.64 -0.55
CA LYS A 140 -9.65 -24.68 0.53
C LYS A 140 -8.42 -23.94 1.07
N GLN A 141 -7.50 -23.57 0.19
CA GLN A 141 -6.35 -22.70 0.49
C GLN A 141 -6.55 -21.32 -0.16
N PRO A 142 -7.41 -20.45 0.40
CA PRO A 142 -7.77 -19.19 -0.24
C PRO A 142 -6.63 -18.16 -0.23
N THR A 143 -5.73 -18.19 0.76
CA THR A 143 -4.53 -17.33 0.79
C THR A 143 -3.61 -17.60 -0.41
N LEU A 144 -3.30 -18.88 -0.64
CA LEU A 144 -2.51 -19.31 -1.80
C LEU A 144 -3.20 -18.94 -3.11
N ALA A 145 -4.53 -19.11 -3.21
CA ALA A 145 -5.28 -18.75 -4.40
C ALA A 145 -5.19 -17.25 -4.72
N ARG A 146 -5.30 -16.38 -3.70
CA ARG A 146 -5.15 -14.93 -3.84
C ARG A 146 -3.77 -14.58 -4.37
N ASP A 147 -2.72 -15.18 -3.80
CA ASP A 147 -1.34 -14.87 -4.16
C ASP A 147 -1.02 -15.33 -5.58
N MET A 148 -1.48 -16.53 -5.98
CA MET A 148 -1.39 -17.01 -7.37
C MET A 148 -2.13 -16.08 -8.34
N CYS A 149 -3.30 -15.56 -7.97
CA CYS A 149 -4.01 -14.58 -8.80
C CYS A 149 -3.25 -13.26 -8.94
N ASN A 150 -2.62 -12.77 -7.87
CA ASN A 150 -1.80 -11.56 -7.92
C ASN A 150 -0.63 -11.73 -8.91
N SER A 151 0.11 -12.83 -8.80
CA SER A 151 1.19 -13.14 -9.74
C SER A 151 0.70 -13.32 -11.18
N GLY A 152 -0.47 -13.91 -11.38
CA GLY A 152 -1.09 -14.03 -12.72
C GLY A 152 -1.48 -12.70 -13.35
N LEU A 153 -1.87 -11.70 -12.55
CA LEU A 153 -2.19 -10.36 -13.03
C LEU A 153 -0.94 -9.55 -13.44
N GLU A 154 0.24 -9.87 -12.89
CA GLU A 154 1.51 -9.27 -13.31
C GLU A 154 1.85 -9.59 -14.77
N CYS A 155 1.38 -10.72 -15.29
CA CYS A 155 1.52 -11.11 -16.70
C CYS A 155 0.68 -10.27 -17.68
N ARG A 156 -0.01 -9.22 -17.19
CA ARG A 156 -0.88 -8.33 -17.97
C ARG A 156 -1.85 -9.08 -18.90
N PRO A 157 -2.61 -10.08 -18.38
CA PRO A 157 -3.57 -10.82 -19.20
C PRO A 157 -4.65 -9.87 -19.75
N THR A 158 -5.19 -10.21 -20.91
CA THR A 158 -6.26 -9.47 -21.58
C THR A 158 -7.50 -10.36 -21.75
N GLY A 159 -8.66 -9.74 -21.99
CA GLY A 159 -9.93 -10.44 -22.24
C GLY A 159 -10.30 -11.45 -21.14
N ASP A 160 -10.74 -12.63 -21.57
CA ASP A 160 -11.27 -13.69 -20.70
C ASP A 160 -10.31 -14.16 -19.60
N ASP A 161 -9.01 -14.18 -19.88
CA ASP A 161 -8.03 -14.69 -18.92
C ASP A 161 -7.88 -13.70 -17.74
N LYS A 162 -7.99 -12.40 -18.00
CA LYS A 162 -8.06 -11.35 -16.97
C LYS A 162 -9.35 -11.49 -16.15
N VAL A 163 -10.49 -11.72 -16.80
CA VAL A 163 -11.78 -11.94 -16.11
C VAL A 163 -11.70 -13.18 -15.20
N LYS A 164 -11.11 -14.28 -15.66
CA LYS A 164 -10.92 -15.50 -14.86
C LYS A 164 -10.04 -15.27 -13.63
N LEU A 165 -8.92 -14.56 -13.78
CA LEU A 165 -8.05 -14.24 -12.64
C LEU A 165 -8.75 -13.35 -11.62
N LEU A 166 -9.44 -12.29 -12.06
CA LEU A 166 -10.16 -11.38 -11.17
C LEU A 166 -11.33 -12.07 -10.46
N THR A 167 -12.08 -12.91 -11.15
CA THR A 167 -13.18 -13.68 -10.54
C THR A 167 -12.69 -14.71 -9.53
N ARG A 168 -11.58 -15.41 -9.82
CA ARG A 168 -10.94 -16.35 -8.87
C ARG A 168 -10.35 -15.62 -7.67
N LYS A 169 -9.75 -14.44 -7.87
CA LYS A 169 -9.26 -13.58 -6.78
C LYS A 169 -10.42 -13.13 -5.88
N ALA A 170 -11.56 -12.77 -6.46
CA ALA A 170 -12.74 -12.44 -5.69
C ALA A 170 -13.27 -13.63 -4.87
N ASP A 171 -13.29 -14.84 -5.44
CA ASP A 171 -13.66 -16.05 -4.70
C ASP A 171 -12.71 -16.30 -3.52
N ALA A 172 -11.41 -16.05 -3.69
CA ALA A 172 -10.42 -16.15 -2.61
C ALA A 172 -10.69 -15.14 -1.50
N HIS A 173 -10.98 -13.87 -1.83
CA HIS A 173 -11.33 -12.84 -0.85
C HIS A 173 -12.64 -13.17 -0.12
N LEU A 174 -13.66 -13.66 -0.81
CA LEU A 174 -14.91 -14.11 -0.15
C LEU A 174 -14.67 -15.26 0.82
N ALA A 175 -13.74 -16.18 0.50
CA ALA A 175 -13.36 -17.27 1.40
C ALA A 175 -12.49 -16.81 2.60
N LEU A 176 -11.93 -15.59 2.54
CA LEU A 176 -11.16 -14.94 3.62
C LEU A 176 -12.01 -13.95 4.44
N ASP A 177 -13.33 -13.88 4.19
CA ASP A 177 -14.25 -12.88 4.75
C ASP A 177 -13.95 -11.42 4.34
N ASP A 178 -13.13 -11.22 3.30
CA ASP A 178 -12.74 -9.92 2.74
C ASP A 178 -13.73 -9.47 1.64
N ALA A 179 -14.98 -9.25 2.00
CA ALA A 179 -16.04 -8.98 1.03
C ALA A 179 -15.87 -7.66 0.25
N ASP A 180 -15.18 -6.66 0.82
CA ASP A 180 -14.89 -5.38 0.15
C ASP A 180 -13.95 -5.58 -1.05
N ASP A 181 -12.79 -6.23 -0.85
CA ASP A 181 -11.83 -6.56 -1.92
C ASP A 181 -12.46 -7.46 -3.00
N ALA A 182 -13.35 -8.38 -2.60
CA ALA A 182 -14.06 -9.23 -3.55
C ALA A 182 -14.96 -8.41 -4.49
N VAL A 183 -15.64 -7.40 -3.97
CA VAL A 183 -16.49 -6.49 -4.76
C VAL A 183 -15.63 -5.71 -5.76
N GLU A 184 -14.48 -5.18 -5.35
CA GLU A 184 -13.57 -4.48 -6.26
C GLU A 184 -13.09 -5.38 -7.40
N CYS A 185 -12.66 -6.60 -7.07
CA CYS A 185 -12.16 -7.55 -8.05
C CYS A 185 -13.26 -7.89 -9.09
N LEU A 186 -14.51 -8.06 -8.66
CA LEU A 186 -15.65 -8.36 -9.54
C LEU A 186 -16.08 -7.15 -10.37
N GLN A 187 -15.98 -5.93 -9.83
CA GLN A 187 -16.19 -4.70 -10.61
C GLN A 187 -15.12 -4.55 -11.69
N ALA A 188 -13.85 -4.78 -11.34
CA ALA A 188 -12.76 -4.78 -12.32
C ALA A 188 -12.95 -5.87 -13.39
N ALA A 189 -13.51 -7.03 -13.04
CA ALA A 189 -13.82 -8.08 -14.00
C ALA A 189 -14.95 -7.66 -14.97
N LEU A 190 -16.00 -7.01 -14.46
CA LEU A 190 -17.10 -6.48 -15.28
C LEU A 190 -16.69 -5.27 -16.14
N ALA A 191 -15.66 -4.54 -15.74
CA ALA A 191 -15.10 -3.49 -16.59
C ALA A 191 -14.41 -4.06 -17.85
N VAL A 192 -13.94 -5.32 -17.79
CA VAL A 192 -13.35 -6.02 -18.94
C VAL A 192 -14.44 -6.71 -19.77
N ASP A 193 -15.38 -7.40 -19.13
CA ASP A 193 -16.53 -8.03 -19.78
C ASP A 193 -17.84 -7.62 -19.10
N PRO A 194 -18.49 -6.54 -19.58
CA PRO A 194 -19.75 -6.03 -19.01
C PRO A 194 -20.94 -6.99 -19.16
N ASN A 195 -20.87 -7.98 -20.05
CA ASN A 195 -21.96 -8.89 -20.35
C ASN A 195 -21.86 -10.22 -19.58
N ASN A 196 -20.82 -10.39 -18.76
CA ASN A 196 -20.61 -11.61 -18.01
C ASN A 196 -21.69 -11.83 -16.92
N VAL A 197 -22.65 -12.72 -17.20
CA VAL A 197 -23.75 -13.05 -16.28
C VAL A 197 -23.23 -13.65 -14.97
N THR A 198 -22.18 -14.48 -15.05
CA THR A 198 -21.59 -15.13 -13.87
C THR A 198 -20.94 -14.10 -12.94
N CYS A 199 -20.19 -13.14 -13.48
CA CYS A 199 -19.60 -12.05 -12.69
C CYS A 199 -20.67 -11.18 -12.04
N LYS A 200 -21.77 -10.86 -12.75
CA LYS A 200 -22.89 -10.07 -12.20
C LYS A 200 -23.53 -10.77 -11.00
N ARG A 201 -23.78 -12.07 -11.11
CA ARG A 201 -24.32 -12.88 -10.00
C ARG A 201 -23.36 -12.87 -8.81
N LYS A 202 -22.08 -13.17 -9.03
CA LYS A 202 -21.07 -13.14 -7.96
C LYS A 202 -20.96 -11.77 -7.29
N LEU A 203 -21.05 -10.68 -8.06
CA LEU A 203 -21.02 -9.32 -7.51
C LEU A 203 -22.23 -9.04 -6.62
N TYR A 204 -23.41 -9.54 -6.99
CA TYR A 204 -24.59 -9.46 -6.15
C TYR A 204 -24.36 -10.21 -4.83
N ASP A 205 -23.88 -11.45 -4.90
CA ASP A 205 -23.60 -12.29 -3.72
C ASP A 205 -22.56 -11.64 -2.80
N ALA A 206 -21.47 -11.12 -3.36
CA ALA A 206 -20.42 -10.40 -2.63
C ALA A 206 -20.97 -9.14 -1.93
N LYS A 207 -21.84 -8.37 -2.60
CA LYS A 207 -22.50 -7.21 -1.98
C LYS A 207 -23.44 -7.59 -0.85
N GLN A 208 -24.11 -8.74 -0.92
CA GLN A 208 -24.94 -9.24 0.19
C GLN A 208 -24.07 -9.68 1.37
N ALA A 209 -22.98 -10.41 1.11
CA ALA A 209 -22.00 -10.78 2.13
C ALA A 209 -21.42 -9.54 2.83
N LEU A 210 -21.09 -8.50 2.07
CA LEU A 210 -20.60 -7.24 2.62
C LEU A 210 -21.63 -6.53 3.52
N LYS A 211 -22.90 -6.47 3.09
CA LYS A 211 -23.98 -5.92 3.92
C LYS A 211 -24.18 -6.73 5.21
N ALA A 212 -24.10 -8.05 5.12
CA ALA A 212 -24.21 -8.93 6.27
C ALA A 212 -23.05 -8.72 7.26
N SER A 213 -21.81 -8.65 6.76
CA SER A 213 -20.62 -8.38 7.57
C SER A 213 -20.72 -7.03 8.30
N ARG A 214 -21.11 -5.97 7.59
CA ARG A 214 -21.30 -4.63 8.17
C ARG A 214 -22.42 -4.58 9.21
N LYS A 215 -23.52 -5.31 8.98
CA LYS A 215 -24.62 -5.41 9.95
C LYS A 215 -24.15 -6.15 11.22
N ALA A 216 -23.41 -7.25 11.07
CA ALA A 216 -22.85 -8.00 12.19
C ALA A 216 -21.82 -7.20 12.98
N GLU A 217 -20.99 -6.38 12.33
CA GLU A 217 -20.06 -5.47 13.00
C GLU A 217 -20.79 -4.34 13.74
N ALA A 218 -21.83 -3.76 13.14
CA ALA A 218 -22.65 -2.74 13.79
C ALA A 218 -23.41 -3.29 15.01
N GLU A 219 -23.92 -4.51 14.94
CA GLU A 219 -24.58 -5.18 16.08
C GLU A 219 -23.58 -5.51 17.20
N ARG A 220 -22.40 -6.05 16.87
CA ARG A 220 -21.32 -6.28 17.85
C ARG A 220 -20.88 -4.98 18.52
N SER A 221 -20.75 -3.89 17.75
CA SER A 221 -20.40 -2.57 18.27
C SER A 221 -21.48 -2.04 19.22
N LYS A 222 -22.76 -2.19 18.90
CA LYS A 222 -23.87 -1.82 19.81
C LYS A 222 -23.86 -2.61 21.12
N GLN A 223 -23.51 -3.90 21.08
CA GLN A 223 -23.40 -4.72 22.29
C GLN A 223 -22.23 -4.31 23.18
N LEU A 224 -21.09 -3.94 22.58
CA LEU A 224 -19.89 -3.50 23.31
C LEU A 224 -20.03 -2.08 23.91
N PHE A 225 -20.77 -1.19 23.26
CA PHE A 225 -20.90 0.21 23.68
C PHE A 225 -22.26 0.58 24.32
N GLY A 226 -23.29 -0.27 24.17
CA GLY A 226 -24.63 -0.03 24.72
C GLY A 226 -24.76 -0.26 26.24
N GLY A 227 -23.77 -0.89 26.88
CA GLY A 227 -23.79 -1.19 28.32
C GLY A 227 -23.36 -0.03 29.24
N ALA A 228 -22.84 1.08 28.71
CA ALA A 228 -22.27 2.18 29.50
C ALA A 228 -23.22 3.38 29.71
N ALA A 229 -24.45 3.32 29.19
CA ALA A 229 -25.36 4.47 29.14
C ALA A 229 -26.60 4.31 30.04
N THR A 230 -26.42 3.92 31.31
CA THR A 230 -27.49 4.05 32.33
C THR A 230 -26.92 4.28 33.73
N THR A 231 -26.30 5.43 33.98
CA THR A 231 -26.34 6.14 35.28
C THR A 231 -25.72 7.53 35.14
N SER A 232 -26.45 8.49 34.59
CA SER A 232 -26.29 9.89 35.00
C SER A 232 -27.55 10.68 34.67
N THR A 233 -28.26 11.03 35.72
CA THR A 233 -29.41 11.94 35.74
C THR A 233 -29.00 13.31 35.16
N PRO A 234 -29.83 13.97 34.33
CA PRO A 234 -29.47 15.23 33.71
C PRO A 234 -29.71 16.40 34.68
N ALA A 235 -28.65 17.14 35.00
CA ALA A 235 -28.76 18.47 35.59
C ALA A 235 -28.84 19.50 34.46
N GLN A 236 -29.98 20.18 34.40
CA GLN A 236 -30.25 21.32 33.52
C GLN A 236 -29.42 22.54 33.91
N GLY A 237 -28.95 23.29 32.91
CA GLY A 237 -28.42 24.64 33.09
C GLY A 237 -27.82 25.25 31.83
N ALA A 238 -28.61 26.13 31.17
CA ALA A 238 -28.25 27.26 30.29
C ALA A 238 -27.28 27.02 29.11
N ALA A 239 -27.71 27.04 27.84
CA ALA A 239 -28.02 28.23 27.02
C ALA A 239 -26.85 29.24 26.95
N ALA A 240 -26.35 29.74 25.83
CA ALA A 240 -26.59 29.54 24.40
C ALA A 240 -25.40 30.20 23.66
N ALA A 241 -25.00 29.66 22.51
CA ALA A 241 -24.32 30.43 21.46
C ALA A 241 -24.57 29.71 20.12
N SER A 242 -25.68 30.09 19.50
CA SER A 242 -26.07 29.77 18.14
C SER A 242 -25.17 30.47 17.11
N GLY A 243 -24.73 29.75 16.08
CA GLY A 243 -24.17 30.34 14.87
C GLY A 243 -23.48 29.33 13.95
N GLY A 244 -24.20 28.84 12.93
CA GLY A 244 -23.62 28.26 11.70
C GLY A 244 -23.74 26.74 11.53
N ASP A 245 -24.96 26.20 11.50
CA ASP A 245 -25.23 24.75 11.30
C ASP A 245 -25.08 24.25 9.85
N ASP A 246 -24.68 25.08 8.88
CA ASP A 246 -24.53 24.65 7.49
C ASP A 246 -23.12 24.10 7.14
N ASP A 247 -22.08 24.41 7.94
CA ASP A 247 -20.69 24.07 7.62
C ASP A 247 -20.20 22.75 8.27
N GLY A 248 -20.88 22.31 9.34
CA GLY A 248 -20.58 21.05 10.03
C GLY A 248 -20.89 19.82 9.20
N TRP A 249 -21.88 19.90 8.30
CA TRP A 249 -22.25 18.81 7.40
C TRP A 249 -21.16 18.51 6.37
N TRP A 250 -20.53 19.54 5.79
CA TRP A 250 -19.42 19.39 4.85
C TRP A 250 -18.22 18.68 5.50
N TYR A 251 -17.85 19.09 6.72
CA TYR A 251 -16.73 18.49 7.46
C TYR A 251 -17.04 17.07 7.93
N LYS A 252 -18.24 16.82 8.45
CA LYS A 252 -18.66 15.48 8.84
C LYS A 252 -18.64 14.53 7.64
N SER A 253 -19.12 15.00 6.49
CA SER A 253 -19.10 14.26 5.22
C SER A 253 -17.67 14.03 4.70
N LYS A 254 -16.75 15.00 4.84
CA LYS A 254 -15.33 14.84 4.47
C LYS A 254 -14.54 13.97 5.44
N ILE A 255 -14.82 14.03 6.74
CA ILE A 255 -14.25 13.13 7.74
C ILE A 255 -14.81 11.72 7.56
N GLU A 256 -16.11 11.56 7.26
CA GLU A 256 -16.70 10.25 6.92
C GLU A 256 -16.18 9.72 5.58
N ALA A 257 -15.91 10.57 4.60
CA ALA A 257 -15.23 10.19 3.36
C ALA A 257 -13.77 9.79 3.62
N ALA A 258 -13.00 10.58 4.38
CA ALA A 258 -11.62 10.26 4.75
C ALA A 258 -11.54 8.99 5.60
N ARG A 259 -12.49 8.79 6.53
CA ARG A 259 -12.67 7.56 7.32
C ARG A 259 -12.99 6.39 6.39
N LYS A 260 -13.89 6.55 5.42
CA LYS A 260 -14.22 5.52 4.43
C LYS A 260 -13.04 5.15 3.53
N ILE A 261 -12.11 6.07 3.26
CA ILE A 261 -10.86 5.82 2.52
C ILE A 261 -9.76 5.23 3.45
N LEU A 262 -9.72 5.62 4.73
CA LEU A 262 -8.79 5.05 5.73
C LEU A 262 -9.09 3.60 6.11
N PHE A 263 -10.32 3.14 5.85
CA PHE A 263 -10.75 1.75 6.04
C PHE A 263 -10.76 0.96 4.70
N ASP A 264 -10.23 1.52 3.61
CA ASP A 264 -10.03 0.87 2.31
C ASP A 264 -8.53 0.66 2.07
N ASP A 265 -8.07 -0.60 2.12
CA ASP A 265 -6.66 -1.01 2.31
C ASP A 265 -5.73 -0.70 1.11
N ARG A 266 -6.22 -0.04 0.05
CA ARG A 266 -5.43 0.29 -1.16
C ARG A 266 -5.18 1.75 -1.43
N GLU A 267 -5.74 2.66 -0.64
CA GLU A 267 -5.60 4.10 -0.83
C GLU A 267 -5.04 4.80 0.42
N GLU A 268 -4.28 4.11 1.28
CA GLU A 268 -3.73 4.67 2.53
C GLU A 268 -3.00 6.02 2.35
N ARG A 269 -2.26 6.18 1.24
CA ARG A 269 -1.61 7.45 0.89
C ARG A 269 -2.63 8.54 0.58
N LYS A 270 -3.65 8.24 -0.24
CA LYS A 270 -4.68 9.23 -0.58
C LYS A 270 -5.58 9.53 0.62
N ALA A 271 -5.84 8.55 1.50
CA ALA A 271 -6.52 8.72 2.77
C ALA A 271 -5.75 9.67 3.69
N PHE A 272 -4.45 9.43 3.84
CA PHE A 272 -3.54 10.27 4.62
C PHE A 272 -3.45 11.68 4.05
N HIS A 273 -3.28 11.84 2.74
CA HIS A 273 -3.22 13.16 2.10
C HIS A 273 -4.55 13.90 2.20
N ALA A 274 -5.70 13.25 1.95
CA ALA A 274 -7.01 13.86 2.13
C ALA A 274 -7.27 14.26 3.60
N PHE A 275 -6.81 13.46 4.55
CA PHE A 275 -6.89 13.76 5.98
C PHE A 275 -6.01 14.96 6.36
N VAL A 276 -4.78 15.01 5.84
CA VAL A 276 -3.85 16.12 6.01
C VAL A 276 -4.39 17.41 5.37
N ASP A 277 -5.04 17.34 4.21
CA ASP A 277 -5.66 18.49 3.54
C ASP A 277 -6.83 19.04 4.37
N VAL A 278 -7.68 18.15 4.91
CA VAL A 278 -8.79 18.53 5.81
C VAL A 278 -8.26 19.17 7.09
N LEU A 279 -7.21 18.62 7.69
CA LEU A 279 -6.55 19.22 8.86
C LEU A 279 -5.93 20.57 8.53
N THR A 280 -5.29 20.69 7.38
CA THR A 280 -4.64 21.93 6.92
C THR A 280 -5.67 23.05 6.74
N GLU A 281 -6.81 22.75 6.13
CA GLU A 281 -7.89 23.73 6.01
C GLU A 281 -8.56 24.06 7.35
N ALA A 282 -8.68 23.10 8.26
CA ALA A 282 -9.20 23.37 9.61
C ALA A 282 -8.26 24.31 10.39
N ILE A 283 -6.94 24.11 10.24
CA ILE A 283 -5.90 24.93 10.88
C ILE A 283 -5.86 26.35 10.29
N LYS A 284 -5.90 26.48 8.95
CA LYS A 284 -5.95 27.79 8.27
C LYS A 284 -7.17 28.62 8.68
N LYS A 285 -8.30 27.96 8.96
CA LYS A 285 -9.54 28.60 9.40
C LYS A 285 -9.62 28.83 10.92
N GLY A 286 -8.59 28.42 11.69
CA GLY A 286 -8.53 28.62 13.15
C GLY A 286 -9.43 27.69 13.96
N TRP A 287 -9.79 26.51 13.44
CA TRP A 287 -10.78 25.60 14.02
C TRP A 287 -10.14 24.47 14.85
N ASP A 288 -9.51 24.84 15.97
CA ASP A 288 -8.71 23.95 16.83
C ASP A 288 -9.49 22.76 17.46
N VAL A 289 -10.81 22.89 17.65
CA VAL A 289 -11.67 21.84 18.23
C VAL A 289 -11.97 20.73 17.21
N HIS A 290 -12.08 21.09 15.93
CA HIS A 290 -12.46 20.17 14.87
C HIS A 290 -11.26 19.37 14.36
N ALA A 291 -10.09 20.01 14.31
CA ALA A 291 -8.82 19.34 14.08
C ALA A 291 -8.54 18.24 15.13
N ARG A 292 -8.86 18.50 16.42
CA ARG A 292 -8.76 17.48 17.47
C ARG A 292 -9.71 16.31 17.27
N ALA A 293 -10.96 16.58 16.90
CA ALA A 293 -11.96 15.53 16.68
C ALA A 293 -11.57 14.63 15.49
N ALA A 294 -11.07 15.21 14.40
CA ALA A 294 -10.56 14.47 13.24
C ALA A 294 -9.35 13.59 13.62
N CYS A 295 -8.39 14.15 14.36
CA CYS A 295 -7.23 13.43 14.89
C CYS A 295 -7.61 12.28 15.82
N ALA A 296 -8.52 12.51 16.78
CA ALA A 296 -8.97 11.50 17.72
C ALA A 296 -9.68 10.33 17.01
N GLY A 297 -10.46 10.63 15.97
CA GLY A 297 -11.10 9.61 15.13
C GLY A 297 -10.12 8.71 14.39
N ALA A 298 -9.01 9.27 13.88
CA ALA A 298 -7.97 8.51 13.17
C ALA A 298 -7.17 7.59 14.10
N VAL A 299 -6.93 7.99 15.35
CA VAL A 299 -6.23 7.14 16.35
C VAL A 299 -7.11 6.03 16.86
N VAL A 300 -8.38 6.31 17.13
CA VAL A 300 -9.32 5.25 17.51
C VAL A 300 -9.42 4.22 16.39
N ALA A 301 -9.38 4.66 15.11
CA ALA A 301 -9.31 3.75 13.97
C ALA A 301 -8.01 2.93 13.94
N ALA A 302 -6.84 3.55 14.15
CA ALA A 302 -5.55 2.85 14.18
C ALA A 302 -5.40 1.87 15.37
N ALA A 303 -5.85 2.27 16.57
CA ALA A 303 -5.83 1.42 17.76
C ALA A 303 -6.80 0.23 17.64
N GLN A 304 -7.90 0.38 16.88
CA GLN A 304 -8.83 -0.71 16.58
C GLN A 304 -8.25 -1.75 15.62
N VAL A 305 -7.32 -1.36 14.73
CA VAL A 305 -6.55 -2.31 13.90
C VAL A 305 -5.61 -3.15 14.78
N GLU A 306 -5.02 -2.53 15.81
CA GLU A 306 -4.09 -3.20 16.74
C GLU A 306 -4.79 -4.14 17.73
N LEU A 307 -6.01 -3.81 18.18
CA LEU A 307 -6.86 -4.64 19.04
C LEU A 307 -7.49 -5.85 18.33
N LYS A 308 -7.53 -5.85 16.98
CA LYS A 308 -8.06 -6.98 16.18
C LYS A 308 -7.03 -8.11 15.98
N ARG A 309 -5.78 -7.99 16.45
CA ARG A 309 -4.82 -9.11 16.47
C ARG A 309 -5.17 -10.09 17.62
N PRO A 310 -5.37 -11.39 17.35
CA PRO A 310 -5.57 -12.36 18.41
C PRO A 310 -4.29 -12.44 19.26
N LYS A 311 -4.43 -12.28 20.58
CA LYS A 311 -3.38 -12.67 21.53
C LYS A 311 -3.25 -14.19 21.42
N THR A 312 -2.11 -14.68 20.93
CA THR A 312 -1.76 -16.09 21.09
C THR A 312 -1.64 -16.36 22.57
N GLU A 313 -2.58 -17.14 23.11
CA GLU A 313 -2.50 -17.66 24.47
C GLU A 313 -1.36 -18.68 24.56
N ASP A 314 -0.60 -18.55 25.65
CA ASP A 314 0.48 -19.44 26.06
C ASP A 314 0.03 -20.90 26.19
N GLY A 315 0.89 -21.81 25.71
CA GLY A 315 0.70 -23.24 25.92
C GLY A 315 1.79 -24.14 25.34
N GLY A 316 2.96 -24.17 25.97
CA GLY A 316 3.72 -25.42 26.16
C GLY A 316 4.87 -25.75 25.20
N GLY A 317 6.09 -25.42 25.64
CA GLY A 317 7.24 -26.33 25.72
C GLY A 317 7.78 -27.02 24.45
N GLY A 318 8.93 -26.54 23.98
CA GLY A 318 9.82 -27.28 23.08
C GLY A 318 11.00 -26.41 22.66
N ASP A 319 12.17 -26.66 23.23
CA ASP A 319 13.43 -26.06 22.82
C ASP A 319 13.73 -26.46 21.37
N ASP A 320 13.87 -25.50 20.46
CA ASP A 320 14.68 -25.61 19.25
C ASP A 320 15.00 -24.23 18.69
N GLU A 321 16.30 -24.01 18.47
CA GLU A 321 16.90 -22.79 17.95
C GLU A 321 16.60 -22.56 16.45
N ALA A 322 16.59 -21.27 16.09
CA ALA A 322 16.80 -20.69 14.76
C ALA A 322 15.62 -20.65 13.75
N SER A 323 15.02 -19.47 13.61
CA SER A 323 14.61 -18.88 12.31
C SER A 323 14.12 -17.43 12.49
N GLU A 324 15.05 -16.48 12.63
CA GLU A 324 14.76 -15.04 12.49
C GLU A 324 14.69 -14.68 11.00
N ASN A 325 13.49 -14.53 10.44
CA ASN A 325 13.18 -13.68 9.29
C ASN A 325 11.68 -13.68 8.99
N GLU A 326 10.91 -12.91 9.76
CA GLU A 326 9.59 -12.42 9.35
C GLU A 326 9.63 -10.90 9.11
N PRO A 327 8.88 -10.36 8.12
CA PRO A 327 8.95 -8.96 7.77
C PRO A 327 8.23 -8.09 8.81
N VAL A 328 9.00 -7.28 9.53
CA VAL A 328 8.57 -6.25 10.51
C VAL A 328 7.92 -5.03 9.81
N GLY A 329 7.00 -5.27 8.88
CA GLY A 329 6.47 -4.25 7.95
C GLY A 329 5.35 -3.38 8.50
N ASP A 330 4.59 -3.86 9.49
CA ASP A 330 3.29 -3.26 9.83
C ASP A 330 3.25 -2.52 11.19
N HIS A 331 3.99 -3.01 12.19
CA HIS A 331 4.08 -2.33 13.50
C HIS A 331 4.76 -0.97 13.41
N THR A 332 5.72 -0.81 12.51
CA THR A 332 6.44 0.46 12.31
C THR A 332 5.50 1.57 11.83
N LYS A 333 4.45 1.23 11.07
CA LYS A 333 3.47 2.19 10.53
C LYS A 333 2.48 2.65 11.59
N VAL A 334 1.95 1.74 12.40
CA VAL A 334 1.04 2.07 13.51
C VAL A 334 1.76 2.93 14.56
N ILE A 335 3.00 2.58 14.89
CA ILE A 335 3.87 3.39 15.77
C ILE A 335 4.14 4.77 15.15
N PHE A 336 4.35 4.85 13.83
CA PHE A 336 4.55 6.12 13.14
C PHE A 336 3.29 7.02 13.20
N TYR A 337 2.11 6.48 12.87
CA TYR A 337 0.86 7.24 12.89
C TYR A 337 0.40 7.61 14.32
N GLY A 338 0.63 6.72 15.30
CA GLY A 338 0.40 7.01 16.72
C GLY A 338 1.30 8.12 17.25
N ASN A 339 2.60 8.10 16.89
CA ASN A 339 3.53 9.17 17.25
C ASN A 339 3.20 10.50 16.54
N LEU A 340 2.72 10.43 15.31
CA LEU A 340 2.27 11.59 14.54
C LEU A 340 1.06 12.26 15.20
N TYR A 341 0.07 11.48 15.62
CA TYR A 341 -1.06 11.98 16.39
C TYR A 341 -0.62 12.59 17.72
N ALA A 342 0.22 11.91 18.49
CA ALA A 342 0.64 12.42 19.79
C ALA A 342 1.30 13.81 19.66
N LYS A 343 2.09 14.01 18.59
CA LYS A 343 2.71 15.30 18.27
C LYS A 343 1.69 16.35 17.80
N LEU A 344 0.81 16.01 16.87
CA LEU A 344 -0.24 16.92 16.37
C LEU A 344 -1.24 17.30 17.46
N SER A 345 -1.69 16.35 18.26
CA SER A 345 -2.60 16.56 19.40
C SER A 345 -1.98 17.49 20.43
N HIS A 346 -0.71 17.27 20.79
CA HIS A 346 -0.03 18.13 21.76
C HIS A 346 0.25 19.55 21.22
N VAL A 347 0.49 19.71 19.92
CA VAL A 347 0.58 21.04 19.27
C VAL A 347 -0.76 21.75 19.29
N LEU A 348 -1.84 21.05 18.90
CA LEU A 348 -3.20 21.59 18.94
C LEU A 348 -3.62 21.94 20.38
N GLU A 349 -3.30 21.09 21.35
CA GLU A 349 -3.60 21.30 22.78
C GLU A 349 -2.83 22.49 23.35
N ARG A 350 -1.54 22.64 23.05
CA ARG A 350 -0.78 23.86 23.41
C ARG A 350 -1.39 25.11 22.78
N ARG A 351 -1.86 25.03 21.54
CA ARG A 351 -2.53 26.15 20.85
C ARG A 351 -3.83 26.54 21.55
N SER A 352 -4.68 25.58 21.96
CA SER A 352 -5.86 25.91 22.78
C SER A 352 -5.52 26.45 24.16
N VAL A 353 -4.52 25.87 24.83
CA VAL A 353 -4.18 26.28 26.19
C VAL A 353 -3.72 27.73 26.16
N ALA A 354 -2.89 28.09 25.17
CA ALA A 354 -2.45 29.46 24.99
C ALA A 354 -3.54 30.42 24.47
N LEU A 355 -4.51 29.95 23.66
CA LEU A 355 -5.72 30.73 23.33
C LEU A 355 -6.59 30.98 24.58
N ALA A 356 -6.76 29.96 25.43
CA ALA A 356 -7.57 30.02 26.64
C ALA A 356 -6.92 30.86 27.75
N SER A 357 -5.58 30.92 27.82
CA SER A 357 -4.84 31.77 28.76
C SER A 357 -4.65 33.22 28.29
N GLY A 358 -5.21 33.60 27.12
CA GLY A 358 -5.10 34.97 26.59
C GLY A 358 -3.69 35.36 26.12
N THR A 359 -2.77 34.40 26.03
CA THR A 359 -1.45 34.60 25.43
C THR A 359 -1.61 34.73 23.91
N ALA A 360 -1.18 35.86 23.35
CA ALA A 360 -1.23 36.10 21.91
C ALA A 360 -0.35 35.07 21.18
N ILE A 361 -0.99 34.04 20.63
CA ILE A 361 -0.40 33.25 19.56
C ILE A 361 -0.78 33.95 18.27
N ASP A 362 0.21 34.28 17.44
CA ASP A 362 -0.05 34.80 16.10
C ASP A 362 -0.87 33.74 15.35
N LYS A 363 -2.13 34.06 15.04
CA LYS A 363 -3.13 33.08 14.59
C LYS A 363 -2.81 32.52 13.20
N ASP A 364 -1.90 33.17 12.49
CA ASP A 364 -1.68 32.95 11.06
C ASP A 364 -0.37 32.20 10.73
N VAL A 365 0.46 31.85 11.72
CA VAL A 365 1.73 31.12 11.47
C VAL A 365 1.56 29.62 11.78
N PRO A 366 1.60 28.72 10.77
CA PRO A 366 1.54 27.28 11.02
C PRO A 366 2.78 26.84 11.82
N SER A 367 2.58 25.97 12.80
CA SER A 367 3.70 25.45 13.60
C SER A 367 4.70 24.70 12.70
N TYR A 368 5.99 24.74 13.03
CA TYR A 368 7.05 23.98 12.36
C TYR A 368 6.68 22.53 12.04
N GLU A 369 5.98 21.84 12.95
CA GLU A 369 5.58 20.45 12.75
C GLU A 369 4.59 20.29 11.58
N VAL A 370 3.70 21.26 11.35
CA VAL A 370 2.80 21.25 10.19
C VAL A 370 3.62 21.38 8.91
N HIS A 371 4.54 22.35 8.84
CA HIS A 371 5.41 22.52 7.68
C HIS A 371 6.28 21.29 7.42
N ARG A 372 6.81 20.66 8.47
CA ARG A 372 7.60 19.44 8.36
C ARG A 372 6.80 18.27 7.78
N LEU A 373 5.54 18.11 8.21
CA LEU A 373 4.69 17.01 7.74
C LEU A 373 4.23 17.23 6.30
N MET A 374 3.79 18.45 5.98
CA MET A 374 3.39 18.84 4.64
C MET A 374 4.55 18.74 3.65
N GLY A 375 5.73 19.26 4.01
CA GLY A 375 6.92 19.16 3.18
C GLY A 375 7.31 17.71 2.89
N ARG A 376 7.35 16.84 3.91
CA ARG A 376 7.59 15.39 3.70
C ARG A 376 6.55 14.73 2.79
N SER A 377 5.30 15.16 2.90
CA SER A 377 4.20 14.69 2.05
C SER A 377 4.39 15.11 0.58
N TYR A 378 4.71 16.38 0.31
CA TYR A 378 5.05 16.87 -1.03
C TYR A 378 6.27 16.16 -1.61
N PHE A 379 7.34 16.03 -0.82
CA PHE A 379 8.56 15.33 -1.21
C PHE A 379 8.28 13.86 -1.60
N ALA A 380 7.47 13.14 -0.83
CA ALA A 380 7.11 11.74 -1.11
C ALA A 380 6.26 11.55 -2.39
N ARG A 381 5.61 12.62 -2.86
CA ARG A 381 4.85 12.66 -4.13
C ARG A 381 5.70 13.09 -5.32
N GLY A 382 6.93 13.53 -5.09
CA GLY A 382 7.78 14.13 -6.13
C GLY A 382 7.39 15.57 -6.48
N GLU A 383 6.50 16.19 -5.70
CA GLU A 383 6.05 17.58 -5.82
C GLU A 383 7.08 18.50 -5.14
N LEU A 384 8.29 18.58 -5.73
CA LEU A 384 9.44 19.21 -5.11
C LEU A 384 9.33 20.75 -5.07
N GLU A 385 8.62 21.36 -6.02
CA GLU A 385 8.39 22.81 -6.05
C GLU A 385 7.48 23.24 -4.91
N GLU A 386 6.39 22.50 -4.67
CA GLU A 386 5.45 22.71 -3.58
C GLU A 386 6.11 22.44 -2.22
N CYS A 387 6.95 21.41 -2.15
CA CYS A 387 7.77 21.14 -0.98
C CYS A 387 8.69 22.34 -0.64
N SER A 388 9.39 22.86 -1.66
CA SER A 388 10.29 24.01 -1.53
C SER A 388 9.54 25.27 -1.12
N LEU A 389 8.40 25.56 -1.77
CA LEU A 389 7.54 26.69 -1.44
C LEU A 389 7.12 26.66 0.02
N HIS A 390 6.69 25.50 0.50
CA HIS A 390 6.15 25.37 1.85
C HIS A 390 7.21 25.50 2.95
N TYR A 391 8.41 24.99 2.72
CA TYR A 391 9.54 25.22 3.62
C TYR A 391 10.06 26.68 3.55
N GLY A 392 10.00 27.30 2.37
CA GLY A 392 10.30 28.72 2.19
C GLY A 392 9.33 29.63 2.95
N GLU A 393 8.03 29.32 2.92
CA GLU A 393 7.00 30.03 3.70
C GLU A 393 7.29 29.98 5.21
N PHE A 394 7.70 28.81 5.73
CA PHE A 394 8.09 28.68 7.13
C PHE A 394 9.25 29.62 7.48
N LEU A 395 10.31 29.64 6.67
CA LEU A 395 11.45 30.51 6.91
C LEU A 395 11.09 32.00 6.82
N ALA A 396 10.19 32.36 5.91
CA ALA A 396 9.71 33.73 5.77
C ALA A 396 8.89 34.20 6.99
N GLN A 397 8.19 33.28 7.66
CA GLN A 397 7.36 33.56 8.84
C GLN A 397 8.09 33.31 10.17
N ALA A 398 9.21 32.58 10.15
CA ALA A 398 9.96 32.25 11.35
C ALA A 398 10.49 33.54 12.03
N PRO A 399 10.33 33.68 13.35
CA PRO A 399 10.94 34.80 14.06
C PRO A 399 12.45 34.76 13.89
N ARG A 400 13.10 35.93 13.84
CA ARG A 400 14.57 35.99 13.74
C ARG A 400 15.20 35.28 14.94
N VAL A 401 15.78 34.11 14.70
CA VAL A 401 16.56 33.37 15.68
C VAL A 401 18.04 33.66 15.41
N PRO A 402 18.84 34.03 16.42
CA PRO A 402 20.28 34.20 16.22
C PRO A 402 20.92 32.86 15.82
N THR A 403 21.95 32.91 15.00
CA THR A 403 22.75 31.72 14.66
C THR A 403 23.41 31.13 15.91
N ARG A 404 23.98 29.93 15.80
CA ARG A 404 24.73 29.30 16.90
C ARG A 404 25.83 30.22 17.42
N ASP A 405 26.57 30.85 16.52
CA ASP A 405 27.74 31.67 16.84
C ASP A 405 27.32 33.03 17.41
N GLU A 406 26.26 33.65 16.87
CA GLU A 406 25.64 34.86 17.44
C GLU A 406 25.10 34.61 18.85
N ALA A 407 24.45 33.47 19.07
CA ALA A 407 23.94 33.08 20.38
C ALA A 407 25.07 32.83 21.39
N ALA A 408 26.20 32.26 20.96
CA ALA A 408 27.38 32.05 21.79
C ALA A 408 28.02 33.40 22.19
N ALA A 409 28.11 34.35 21.27
CA ALA A 409 28.63 35.69 21.54
C ALA A 409 27.74 36.48 22.53
N GLY A 410 26.43 36.29 22.48
CA GLY A 410 25.48 36.96 23.38
C GLY A 410 25.34 36.35 24.79
N ALA A 411 25.91 35.17 25.04
CA ALA A 411 25.69 34.41 26.29
C ALA A 411 26.43 34.94 27.54
N GLY A 412 27.11 36.09 27.44
CA GLY A 412 27.97 36.68 28.49
C GLY A 412 27.29 37.11 29.80
N ALA A 413 25.96 36.97 29.95
CA ALA A 413 25.25 37.28 31.20
C ALA A 413 24.79 35.98 31.89
N SER A 414 25.46 35.62 32.98
CA SER A 414 25.20 34.42 33.80
C SER A 414 24.00 34.59 34.73
N SER A 415 22.78 34.65 34.18
CA SER A 415 21.60 34.45 35.02
C SER A 415 21.30 32.95 35.11
N SER A 416 21.43 32.37 36.30
CA SER A 416 21.07 30.98 36.63
C SER A 416 19.56 30.81 36.85
N SER A 417 18.75 31.79 36.43
CA SER A 417 17.31 31.75 36.62
C SER A 417 16.68 30.64 35.77
N PRO A 418 15.71 29.88 36.31
CA PRO A 418 14.93 28.91 35.54
C PRO A 418 14.33 29.49 34.24
N ALA A 419 13.95 30.78 34.25
CA ALA A 419 13.43 31.47 33.06
C ALA A 419 14.50 31.65 31.98
N ALA A 420 15.74 31.95 32.37
CA ALA A 420 16.87 32.08 31.44
C ALA A 420 17.24 30.72 30.84
N HIS A 421 17.17 29.64 31.62
CA HIS A 421 17.35 28.28 31.11
C HIS A 421 16.23 27.86 30.14
N ALA A 422 14.97 28.19 30.44
CA ALA A 422 13.84 27.91 29.55
C ALA A 422 13.97 28.66 28.22
N ALA A 423 14.35 29.95 28.26
CA ALA A 423 14.58 30.76 27.06
C ALA A 423 15.75 30.24 26.21
N ARG A 424 16.84 29.77 26.84
CA ARG A 424 17.96 29.14 26.13
C ARG A 424 17.55 27.84 25.44
N ARG A 425 16.73 27.01 26.11
CA ARG A 425 16.20 25.76 25.53
C ARG A 425 15.26 26.02 24.37
N SER A 426 14.34 26.98 24.49
CA SER A 426 13.42 27.31 23.39
C SER A 426 14.17 27.91 22.19
N GLY A 427 15.17 28.77 22.43
CA GLY A 427 16.03 29.30 21.36
C GLY A 427 16.85 28.22 20.67
N ALA A 428 17.39 27.25 21.42
CA ALA A 428 18.10 26.10 20.84
C ALA A 428 17.16 25.24 19.98
N GLN A 429 15.96 24.96 20.47
CA GLN A 429 14.96 24.20 19.70
C GLN A 429 14.58 24.94 18.40
N ALA A 430 14.36 26.25 18.45
CA ALA A 430 14.01 27.03 17.26
C ALA A 430 15.14 27.03 16.21
N ARG A 431 16.40 27.10 16.65
CA ARG A 431 17.55 26.95 15.74
C ARG A 431 17.57 25.59 15.05
N GLU A 432 17.38 24.50 15.79
CA GLU A 432 17.35 23.16 15.18
C GLU A 432 16.20 22.99 14.19
N GLN A 433 15.05 23.62 14.45
CA GLN A 433 13.92 23.62 13.51
C GLN A 433 14.27 24.37 12.21
N ILE A 434 14.89 25.54 12.31
CA ILE A 434 15.36 26.30 11.13
C ILE A 434 16.43 25.51 10.37
N ALA A 435 17.35 24.84 11.09
CA ALA A 435 18.36 23.99 10.48
C ALA A 435 17.75 22.82 9.69
N ASP A 436 16.75 22.11 10.24
CA ASP A 436 16.07 21.03 9.51
C ASP A 436 15.37 21.57 8.26
N VAL A 437 14.66 22.71 8.36
CA VAL A 437 13.99 23.30 7.18
C VAL A 437 14.98 23.64 6.07
N HIS A 438 16.12 24.24 6.41
CA HIS A 438 17.18 24.48 5.43
C HIS A 438 17.72 23.19 4.82
N MET A 439 17.89 22.11 5.60
CA MET A 439 18.30 20.81 5.05
C MET A 439 17.26 20.25 4.07
N GLN A 440 15.96 20.37 4.38
CA GLN A 440 14.90 19.92 3.47
C GLN A 440 14.88 20.74 2.16
N LEU A 441 15.08 22.06 2.24
CA LEU A 441 15.22 22.92 1.06
C LEU A 441 16.44 22.53 0.22
N ALA A 442 17.58 22.25 0.85
CA ALA A 442 18.76 21.78 0.14
C ALA A 442 18.49 20.48 -0.65
N PHE A 443 17.78 19.51 -0.04
CA PHE A 443 17.37 18.29 -0.73
C PHE A 443 16.41 18.55 -1.90
N CYS A 444 15.47 19.49 -1.75
CA CYS A 444 14.56 19.87 -2.84
C CYS A 444 15.34 20.50 -4.00
N SER A 445 16.22 21.46 -3.71
CA SER A 445 17.05 22.14 -4.71
C SER A 445 17.98 21.17 -5.47
N ASP A 446 18.62 20.24 -4.76
CA ASP A 446 19.48 19.19 -5.35
C ASP A 446 18.69 18.27 -6.32
N LYS A 447 17.44 17.95 -5.99
CA LYS A 447 16.58 17.09 -6.82
C LYS A 447 15.93 17.81 -8.00
N LEU A 448 15.69 19.12 -7.91
CA LEU A 448 14.97 19.90 -8.92
C LEU A 448 15.76 20.19 -10.21
N ARG A 449 16.96 19.63 -10.42
CA ARG A 449 17.89 20.02 -11.51
C ARG A 449 18.20 21.53 -11.52
N ALA A 450 17.92 22.21 -10.41
CA ALA A 450 18.26 23.61 -10.12
C ALA A 450 19.74 23.69 -9.66
N PRO A 451 20.38 24.87 -9.68
CA PRO A 451 21.82 24.97 -9.46
C PRO A 451 22.21 24.49 -8.06
N THR A 452 23.18 23.58 -8.02
CA THR A 452 23.83 23.06 -6.81
C THR A 452 24.25 24.17 -5.84
N ALA A 453 24.46 25.40 -6.32
CA ALA A 453 24.72 26.58 -5.51
C ALA A 453 23.63 26.88 -4.47
N GLN A 454 22.35 26.83 -4.82
CA GLN A 454 21.27 27.10 -3.87
C GLN A 454 21.17 26.01 -2.79
N ALA A 455 21.41 24.75 -3.18
CA ALA A 455 21.50 23.65 -2.23
C ALA A 455 22.67 23.84 -1.26
N ILE A 456 23.85 24.25 -1.76
CA ILE A 456 25.03 24.58 -0.96
C ILE A 456 24.71 25.71 0.04
N ASP A 457 24.06 26.79 -0.40
CA ASP A 457 23.69 27.92 0.47
C ASP A 457 22.75 27.49 1.60
N HIS A 458 21.78 26.62 1.29
CA HIS A 458 20.89 26.08 2.31
C HIS A 458 21.61 25.15 3.30
N VAL A 459 22.54 24.30 2.86
CA VAL A 459 23.33 23.47 3.80
C VAL A 459 24.24 24.32 4.67
N LYS A 460 24.87 25.37 4.11
CA LYS A 460 25.68 26.33 4.88
C LYS A 460 24.82 27.07 5.93
N ALA A 461 23.61 27.49 5.54
CA ALA A 461 22.66 28.09 6.48
C ALA A 461 22.28 27.12 7.60
N ALA A 462 21.92 25.87 7.26
CA ALA A 462 21.60 24.84 8.26
C ALA A 462 22.73 24.64 9.28
N LEU A 463 23.97 24.54 8.79
CA LEU A 463 25.17 24.38 9.63
C LEU A 463 25.37 25.54 10.61
N SER A 464 25.04 26.77 10.21
CA SER A 464 25.12 27.96 11.08
C SER A 464 24.11 27.95 12.24
N TYR A 465 23.01 27.20 12.10
CA TYR A 465 21.97 27.10 13.12
C TYR A 465 22.14 25.89 14.02
N THR A 466 22.55 24.73 13.48
CA THR A 466 22.58 23.50 14.28
C THR A 466 23.73 23.45 15.28
N SER A 467 23.39 23.06 16.50
CA SER A 467 24.29 22.82 17.64
C SER A 467 24.44 21.34 17.95
N VAL A 468 23.63 20.48 17.32
CA VAL A 468 23.63 19.03 17.56
C VAL A 468 24.73 18.37 16.73
N PRO A 469 25.68 17.63 17.34
CA PRO A 469 26.81 17.03 16.62
C PRO A 469 26.39 16.13 15.45
N GLY A 470 25.36 15.30 15.63
CA GLY A 470 24.85 14.44 14.55
C GLY A 470 24.30 15.20 13.35
N HIS A 471 23.60 16.32 13.59
CA HIS A 471 23.09 17.20 12.53
C HIS A 471 24.23 17.95 11.85
N GLN A 472 25.21 18.45 12.60
CA GLN A 472 26.41 19.11 12.05
C GLN A 472 27.16 18.17 11.12
N ARG A 473 27.41 16.93 11.56
CA ARG A 473 28.05 15.90 10.73
C ARG A 473 27.26 15.67 9.43
N THR A 474 25.94 15.52 9.53
CA THR A 474 25.07 15.34 8.36
C THR A 474 25.14 16.55 7.40
N CYS A 475 25.22 17.77 7.92
CA CYS A 475 25.39 18.98 7.11
C CYS A 475 26.75 18.96 6.37
N HIS A 476 27.84 18.66 7.08
CA HIS A 476 29.18 18.57 6.49
C HIS A 476 29.29 17.49 5.41
N GLU A 477 28.72 16.29 5.64
CA GLU A 477 28.68 15.21 4.64
C GLU A 477 27.93 15.64 3.37
N ASN A 478 26.76 16.26 3.52
CA ASN A 478 25.98 16.76 2.38
C ASN A 478 26.68 17.91 1.66
N LEU A 479 27.34 18.80 2.40
CA LEU A 479 28.08 19.93 1.83
C LEU A 479 29.28 19.43 1.02
N GLY A 480 30.07 18.50 1.55
CA GLY A 480 31.19 17.88 0.83
C GLY A 480 30.73 17.20 -0.46
N ARG A 481 29.61 16.45 -0.41
CA ARG A 481 29.01 15.84 -1.60
C ARG A 481 28.63 16.88 -2.66
N LEU A 482 27.95 17.97 -2.27
CA LEU A 482 27.49 19.01 -3.19
C LEU A 482 28.68 19.82 -3.76
N LEU A 483 29.70 20.11 -2.96
CA LEU A 483 30.91 20.81 -3.38
C LEU A 483 31.72 20.01 -4.40
N ARG A 484 31.80 18.68 -4.23
CA ARG A 484 32.41 17.79 -5.22
C ARG A 484 31.67 17.82 -6.57
N ILE A 485 30.34 17.90 -6.55
CA ILE A 485 29.53 18.00 -7.78
C ILE A 485 29.82 19.30 -8.55
N VAL A 486 30.09 20.41 -7.85
CA VAL A 486 30.46 21.70 -8.49
C VAL A 486 31.96 21.84 -8.79
N GLY A 487 32.76 20.82 -8.50
CA GLY A 487 34.21 20.82 -8.75
C GLY A 487 35.06 21.52 -7.69
N ALA A 488 34.49 21.90 -6.54
CA ALA A 488 35.22 22.47 -5.41
C ALA A 488 35.78 21.35 -4.50
N THR A 489 36.76 20.60 -5.01
CA THR A 489 37.26 19.38 -4.34
C THR A 489 37.98 19.64 -3.03
N GLU A 490 38.76 20.73 -2.91
CA GLU A 490 39.49 21.06 -1.68
C GLU A 490 38.53 21.40 -0.53
N GLU A 491 37.54 22.29 -0.77
CA GLU A 491 36.49 22.60 0.20
C GLU A 491 35.64 21.36 0.55
N ALA A 492 35.43 20.45 -0.41
CA ALA A 492 34.72 19.21 -0.16
C ALA A 492 35.49 18.28 0.81
N GLU A 493 36.81 18.15 0.64
CA GLU A 493 37.66 17.33 1.49
C GLU A 493 37.74 17.89 2.92
N GLU A 494 37.78 19.22 3.07
CA GLU A 494 37.75 19.89 4.39
C GLU A 494 36.47 19.51 5.15
N HIS A 495 35.30 19.65 4.53
CA HIS A 495 34.04 19.30 5.19
C HIS A 495 33.88 17.80 5.43
N GLU A 496 34.39 16.92 4.57
CA GLU A 496 34.42 15.47 4.85
C GLU A 496 35.31 15.13 6.05
N ALA A 497 36.45 15.81 6.20
CA ALA A 497 37.32 15.66 7.37
C ALA A 497 36.66 16.20 8.64
N GLU A 498 35.98 17.34 8.58
CA GLU A 498 35.20 17.89 9.68
C GLU A 498 34.08 16.91 10.11
N ALA A 499 33.33 16.37 9.15
CA ALA A 499 32.31 15.34 9.41
C ALA A 499 32.89 14.12 10.13
N ALA A 500 34.05 13.63 9.69
CA ALA A 500 34.74 12.50 10.30
C ALA A 500 35.25 12.79 11.72
N SER A 501 35.60 14.05 12.01
CA SER A 501 36.08 14.48 13.33
C SER A 501 34.97 14.55 14.39
N ILE A 502 33.71 14.73 13.96
CA ILE A 502 32.57 14.88 14.87
C ILE A 502 32.17 13.51 15.45
N LYS A 503 32.46 13.31 16.73
CA LYS A 503 32.05 12.12 17.49
C LYS A 503 30.55 12.18 17.81
N VAL A 504 29.77 11.31 17.19
CA VAL A 504 28.36 11.09 17.56
C VAL A 504 28.35 10.10 18.72
N THR A 505 27.98 10.55 19.91
CA THR A 505 27.72 9.65 21.03
C THR A 505 26.46 8.85 20.71
N SER A 506 26.63 7.54 20.46
CA SER A 506 25.56 6.57 20.18
C SER A 506 24.59 6.43 21.35
#